data_AF-A0A7J2S9L8-F1
#
_entry.id   AF-A0A7J2S9L8-F1
#
_cell.length_a   1.000
_cell.length_b   1.000
_cell.length_c   1.000
_cell.angle_alpha   90.00
_cell.angle_beta   90.00
_cell.angle_gamma   90.00
#
_symmetry.space_group_name_H-M   'P 1'
#
loop_
_entity.id
_entity.type
_entity.pdbx_description
1 polymer ?
#
loop_
_entity_poly.entity_id
_entity_poly.type
_entity_poly.pdbx_seq_one_letter_code
_entity_poly.pdbx_strand_id
1 'polypeptide(L)'
;MDKHGIDTVIIGEGEYEKAVEIYRMALQGKKLPKFVELKPSECPTLNEISEIKHASVNGLVEIGRGCPRGCKFCSVTLRPLRWYPYEKIEKELKVNAEAGINSGVIHAEDILLYGQSGVIPDEEKQIKLNKFAKRYYKNLSWSHASFAAVASKPKLMEELSEIILDEHQSWWGQRWE
;
A
#
# COMPACT_ATOMS: atom_id res chain seq x y z
N MET A 1 -6.41 26.72 9.29
CA MET A 1 -5.12 26.80 8.57
C MET A 1 -4.21 27.82 9.23
N ASP A 2 -4.54 29.11 9.23
CA ASP A 2 -3.67 30.15 9.80
C ASP A 2 -3.39 29.98 11.30
N LYS A 3 -4.40 29.56 12.09
CA LYS A 3 -4.24 29.22 13.51
C LYS A 3 -3.20 28.11 13.78
N HIS A 4 -2.96 27.24 12.80
CA HIS A 4 -2.05 26.10 12.92
C HIS A 4 -0.72 26.33 12.21
N GLY A 5 -0.47 27.52 11.66
CA GLY A 5 0.74 27.80 10.89
C GLY A 5 0.83 26.98 9.59
N ILE A 6 -0.31 26.58 9.02
CA ILE A 6 -0.35 25.79 7.78
C ILE A 6 -0.52 26.73 6.58
N ASP A 7 0.46 26.78 5.70
CA ASP A 7 0.43 27.60 4.48
C ASP A 7 -0.47 27.02 3.39
N THR A 8 -0.36 25.71 3.15
CA THR A 8 -1.09 25.00 2.09
C THR A 8 -1.55 23.64 2.58
N VAL A 9 -2.79 23.27 2.23
CA VAL A 9 -3.30 21.90 2.35
C VAL A 9 -3.44 21.32 0.95
N ILE A 10 -2.88 20.12 0.75
CA ILE A 10 -3.02 19.35 -0.49
C ILE A 10 -3.80 18.08 -0.17
N ILE A 11 -4.91 17.84 -0.86
CA ILE A 11 -5.66 16.59 -0.82
C ILE A 11 -5.35 15.82 -2.09
N GLY A 12 -4.70 14.65 -1.97
CA GLY A 12 -4.30 13.82 -3.09
C GLY A 12 -2.99 13.07 -2.81
N GLU A 13 -2.37 12.54 -3.86
CA GLU A 13 -1.08 11.85 -3.77
C GLU A 13 0.07 12.85 -4.01
N GLY A 14 0.98 12.94 -3.04
CA GLY A 14 2.03 13.98 -3.00
C GLY A 14 3.12 13.84 -4.07
N GLU A 15 3.21 12.67 -4.71
CA GLU A 15 4.17 12.41 -5.77
C GLU A 15 3.71 12.96 -7.13
N TYR A 16 2.44 13.34 -7.29
CA TYR A 16 1.94 13.88 -8.55
C TYR A 16 2.56 15.26 -8.86
N GLU A 17 2.80 15.54 -10.14
CA GLU A 17 3.55 16.72 -10.61
C GLU A 17 3.04 18.05 -10.03
N LYS A 18 1.72 18.21 -9.85
CA LYS A 18 1.12 19.42 -9.28
C LYS A 18 1.42 19.58 -7.80
N ALA A 19 1.46 18.50 -7.03
CA ALA A 19 1.88 18.56 -5.63
C ALA A 19 3.38 18.93 -5.54
N VAL A 20 4.19 18.35 -6.42
CA VAL A 20 5.62 18.67 -6.51
C VAL A 20 5.86 20.12 -6.91
N GLU A 21 5.06 20.70 -7.81
CA GLU A 21 5.12 22.12 -8.16
C GLU A 21 4.90 23.02 -6.94
N ILE A 22 3.94 22.69 -6.08
CA ILE A 22 3.68 23.45 -4.85
C ILE A 22 4.89 23.38 -3.91
N TYR A 23 5.52 22.22 -3.77
CA TYR A 23 6.77 22.09 -3.00
C TYR A 23 7.89 22.97 -3.59
N ARG A 24 8.04 23.00 -4.92
CA ARG A 24 9.02 23.88 -5.58
C ARG A 24 8.71 25.36 -5.36
N MET A 25 7.44 25.75 -5.39
CA MET A 25 7.02 27.12 -5.09
C MET A 25 7.40 27.50 -3.66
N ALA A 26 7.21 26.60 -2.70
CA ALA A 26 7.54 26.84 -1.29
C ALA A 26 9.05 27.04 -1.11
N LEU A 27 9.87 26.18 -1.73
CA LEU A 27 11.33 26.30 -1.71
C LEU A 27 11.83 27.61 -2.35
N GLN A 28 11.08 28.17 -3.29
CA GLN A 28 11.40 29.43 -3.98
C GLN A 28 10.86 30.68 -3.29
N GLY A 29 10.18 30.53 -2.13
CA GLY A 29 9.54 31.66 -1.44
C GLY A 29 8.39 32.29 -2.24
N LYS A 30 7.79 31.56 -3.18
CA LYS A 30 6.65 32.03 -3.97
C LYS A 30 5.37 32.00 -3.13
N LYS A 31 4.39 32.83 -3.51
CA LYS A 31 3.05 32.80 -2.92
C LYS A 31 2.40 31.44 -3.17
N LEU A 32 1.98 30.77 -2.11
CA LEU A 32 1.37 29.43 -2.18
C LEU A 32 -0.16 29.50 -2.26
N PRO A 33 -0.80 28.57 -2.99
CA PRO A 33 -2.24 28.37 -2.88
C PRO A 33 -2.59 27.89 -1.46
N LYS A 34 -3.69 28.37 -0.88
CA LYS A 34 -4.12 27.91 0.45
C LYS A 34 -4.60 26.46 0.42
N PHE A 35 -5.32 26.07 -0.62
CA PHE A 35 -5.94 24.75 -0.70
C PHE A 35 -5.83 24.21 -2.13
N VAL A 36 -5.41 22.95 -2.26
CA VAL A 36 -5.30 22.24 -3.53
C VAL A 36 -5.91 20.86 -3.37
N GLU A 37 -6.88 20.53 -4.20
CA GLU A 37 -7.50 19.22 -4.25
C GLU A 37 -7.22 18.61 -5.63
N LEU A 38 -6.53 17.48 -5.62
CA LEU A 38 -6.18 16.73 -6.82
C LEU A 38 -7.33 15.80 -7.19
N LYS A 39 -7.67 15.78 -8.46
CA LYS A 39 -8.66 14.85 -9.02
C LYS A 39 -8.13 13.42 -9.02
N PRO A 40 -9.01 12.41 -9.14
CA PRO A 40 -8.58 11.03 -9.34
C PRO A 40 -7.64 10.82 -10.53
N SER A 41 -7.76 11.62 -11.59
CA SER A 41 -6.87 11.60 -12.75
C SER A 41 -5.52 12.30 -12.52
N GLU A 42 -5.41 13.10 -11.45
CA GLU A 42 -4.24 13.90 -11.08
C GLU A 42 -3.44 13.17 -9.99
N CYS A 43 -2.95 12.00 -10.35
CA CYS A 43 -2.26 11.08 -9.46
C CYS A 43 -1.04 10.49 -10.18
N PRO A 44 -0.03 10.01 -9.45
CA PRO A 44 1.14 9.42 -10.06
C PRO A 44 0.79 8.11 -10.78
N THR A 45 1.47 7.87 -11.88
CA THR A 45 1.65 6.55 -12.49
C THR A 45 2.55 5.67 -11.62
N LEU A 46 2.56 4.36 -11.87
CA LEU A 46 3.42 3.43 -11.13
C LEU A 46 4.91 3.79 -11.18
N ASN A 47 5.37 4.37 -12.29
CA ASN A 47 6.76 4.75 -12.48
C ASN A 47 7.13 6.05 -11.75
N GLU A 48 6.14 6.89 -11.44
CA GLU A 48 6.33 8.13 -10.67
C GLU A 48 6.33 7.86 -9.16
N ILE A 49 5.75 6.73 -8.73
CA ILE A 49 5.85 6.31 -7.34
C ILE A 49 7.23 5.71 -7.10
N SER A 50 8.03 6.39 -6.29
CA SER A 50 9.40 5.97 -5.97
C SER A 50 9.44 4.67 -5.17
N GLU A 51 10.55 3.95 -5.26
CA GLU A 51 10.87 2.82 -4.37
C GLU A 51 11.48 3.35 -3.06
N ILE A 52 11.34 2.61 -1.96
CA ILE A 52 12.01 2.96 -0.70
C ILE A 52 13.54 2.89 -0.87
N LYS A 53 14.26 3.84 -0.26
CA LYS A 53 15.74 3.90 -0.31
C LYS A 53 16.42 3.30 0.91
N HIS A 54 15.70 3.25 2.02
CA HIS A 54 16.15 2.72 3.31
C HIS A 54 15.04 1.91 3.93
N ALA A 55 15.40 1.13 4.94
CA ALA A 55 14.46 0.30 5.67
C ALA A 55 13.24 1.12 6.13
N SER A 56 12.04 0.60 5.84
CA SER A 56 10.79 1.21 6.26
C SER A 56 10.48 0.86 7.72
N VAL A 57 9.68 1.72 8.36
CA VAL A 57 9.20 1.46 9.72
C VAL A 57 8.42 0.14 9.73
N ASN A 58 8.80 -0.78 10.62
CA ASN A 58 8.24 -2.13 10.73
C ASN A 58 8.32 -2.97 9.44
N GLY A 59 9.27 -2.69 8.54
CA GLY A 59 9.40 -3.44 7.28
C GLY A 59 8.16 -3.35 6.39
N LEU A 60 7.40 -2.25 6.47
CA LEU A 60 6.20 -2.06 5.67
C LEU A 60 6.55 -1.90 4.18
N VAL A 61 5.89 -2.65 3.31
CA VAL A 61 6.00 -2.55 1.84
C VAL A 61 4.62 -2.40 1.24
N GLU A 62 4.41 -1.34 0.47
CA GLU A 62 3.14 -1.12 -0.23
C GLU A 62 3.08 -2.03 -1.48
N ILE A 63 1.96 -2.71 -1.69
CA ILE A 63 1.76 -3.62 -2.83
C ILE A 63 0.77 -3.05 -3.85
N GLY A 64 0.14 -1.91 -3.54
CA GLY A 64 -0.75 -1.19 -4.44
C GLY A 64 -1.52 -0.07 -3.75
N ARG A 65 -2.10 0.81 -4.55
CA ARG A 65 -2.91 1.95 -4.12
C ARG A 65 -4.29 1.90 -4.75
N GLY A 66 -5.29 2.42 -4.02
CA GLY A 66 -6.68 2.44 -4.45
C GLY A 66 -7.42 1.13 -4.16
N CYS A 67 -8.74 1.14 -4.37
CA CYS A 67 -9.62 0.02 -4.01
C CYS A 67 -10.68 -0.20 -5.09
N PRO A 68 -10.91 -1.45 -5.57
CA PRO A 68 -11.86 -1.75 -6.63
C PRO A 68 -13.34 -1.62 -6.21
N ARG A 69 -13.63 -1.41 -4.91
CA ARG A 69 -15.01 -1.41 -4.40
C ARG A 69 -15.87 -0.22 -4.83
N GLY A 70 -15.28 0.95 -5.03
CA GLY A 70 -16.02 2.15 -5.44
C GLY A 70 -17.08 2.65 -4.43
N CYS A 71 -16.89 2.41 -3.13
CA CYS A 71 -17.75 2.92 -2.06
C CYS A 71 -17.88 4.46 -2.06
N LYS A 72 -19.09 4.99 -2.20
CA LYS A 72 -19.38 6.45 -2.28
C LYS A 72 -18.89 7.29 -1.10
N PHE A 73 -18.71 6.67 0.07
CA PHE A 73 -18.29 7.34 1.31
C PHE A 73 -16.78 7.30 1.53
N CYS A 74 -16.03 6.54 0.74
CA CYS A 74 -14.63 6.25 1.02
C CYS A 74 -13.72 7.13 0.16
N SER A 75 -12.90 7.96 0.80
CA SER A 75 -11.94 8.83 0.12
C SER A 75 -10.89 8.05 -0.71
N VAL A 76 -10.62 6.80 -0.35
CA VAL A 76 -9.74 5.90 -1.11
C VAL A 76 -10.24 5.65 -2.53
N THR A 77 -11.55 5.69 -2.75
CA THR A 77 -12.14 5.52 -4.09
C THR A 77 -11.88 6.69 -5.02
N LEU A 78 -11.35 7.80 -4.48
CA LEU A 78 -10.85 8.91 -5.27
C LEU A 78 -9.47 8.59 -5.88
N ARG A 79 -8.83 7.47 -5.52
CA ARG A 79 -7.55 7.04 -6.10
C ARG A 79 -7.80 5.94 -7.14
N PRO A 80 -7.14 6.00 -8.31
CA PRO A 80 -7.20 4.89 -9.25
C PRO A 80 -6.57 3.65 -8.64
N LEU A 81 -7.12 2.50 -9.00
CA LEU A 81 -6.56 1.22 -8.62
C LEU A 81 -5.28 0.93 -9.40
N ARG A 82 -4.17 0.75 -8.68
CA ARG A 82 -2.86 0.39 -9.24
C ARG A 82 -2.18 -0.61 -8.32
N TRP A 83 -1.90 -1.80 -8.85
CA TRP A 83 -1.11 -2.81 -8.16
C TRP A 83 0.36 -2.68 -8.55
N TYR A 84 1.25 -2.85 -7.57
CA TYR A 84 2.67 -2.82 -7.84
C TYR A 84 3.10 -4.14 -8.48
N PRO A 85 3.96 -4.09 -9.51
CA PRO A 85 4.51 -5.31 -10.08
C PRO A 85 5.42 -6.00 -9.06
N TYR A 86 5.53 -7.33 -9.12
CA TYR A 86 6.35 -8.11 -8.19
C TYR A 86 7.80 -7.62 -8.15
N GLU A 87 8.34 -7.16 -9.28
CA GLU A 87 9.68 -6.61 -9.40
C GLU A 87 9.88 -5.38 -8.50
N LYS A 88 8.88 -4.49 -8.43
CA LYS A 88 8.93 -3.31 -7.55
C LYS A 88 8.82 -3.73 -6.08
N ILE A 89 7.89 -4.63 -5.76
CA ILE A 89 7.72 -5.18 -4.40
C ILE A 89 9.02 -5.86 -3.93
N GLU A 90 9.69 -6.63 -4.82
CA GLU A 90 10.92 -7.34 -4.46
C GLU A 90 12.04 -6.39 -4.03
N LYS A 91 12.20 -5.27 -4.75
CA LYS A 91 13.25 -4.31 -4.45
C LYS A 91 13.04 -3.71 -3.06
N GLU A 92 11.81 -3.38 -2.70
CA GLU A 92 11.52 -2.83 -1.37
C GLU A 92 11.69 -3.87 -0.26
N LEU A 93 11.27 -5.11 -0.50
CA LEU A 93 11.53 -6.23 0.43
C LEU A 93 13.03 -6.47 0.63
N LYS A 94 13.84 -6.38 -0.44
CA LYS A 94 15.31 -6.50 -0.38
C LYS A 94 15.93 -5.38 0.46
N VAL A 95 15.51 -4.13 0.26
CA VAL A 95 15.99 -2.99 1.07
C VAL A 95 15.76 -3.23 2.57
N ASN A 96 14.59 -3.77 2.95
CA ASN A 96 14.31 -4.13 4.34
C ASN A 96 15.16 -5.30 4.83
N ALA A 97 15.25 -6.39 4.04
CA ALA A 97 16.02 -7.58 4.41
C ALA A 97 17.52 -7.29 4.57
N GLU A 98 18.11 -6.50 3.68
CA GLU A 98 19.52 -6.07 3.72
C GLU A 98 19.82 -5.18 4.94
N ALA A 99 18.83 -4.43 5.42
CA ALA A 99 18.91 -3.67 6.66
C ALA A 99 18.69 -4.53 7.93
N GLY A 100 18.53 -5.84 7.78
CA GLY A 100 18.31 -6.78 8.88
C GLY A 100 16.85 -6.87 9.36
N ILE A 101 15.90 -6.22 8.67
CA ILE A 101 14.48 -6.31 8.98
C ILE A 101 13.91 -7.54 8.30
N ASN A 102 13.65 -8.58 9.09
CA ASN A 102 13.08 -9.86 8.64
C ASN A 102 11.67 -10.11 9.19
N SER A 103 11.04 -9.11 9.80
CA SER A 103 9.64 -9.12 10.21
C SER A 103 8.99 -7.88 9.61
N GLY A 104 7.93 -8.05 8.82
CA GLY A 104 7.39 -6.96 8.02
C GLY A 104 5.92 -7.07 7.68
N VAL A 105 5.38 -6.00 7.10
CA VAL A 105 3.96 -5.85 6.79
C VAL A 105 3.80 -5.55 5.30
N ILE A 106 2.93 -6.28 4.60
CA ILE A 106 2.49 -5.86 3.26
C ILE A 106 1.28 -4.95 3.38
N HIS A 107 1.27 -3.86 2.60
CA HIS A 107 0.29 -2.80 2.69
C HIS A 107 -0.51 -2.57 1.41
N ALA A 108 -1.83 -2.60 1.55
CA ALA A 108 -2.80 -2.12 0.57
C ALA A 108 -4.10 -1.78 1.30
N GLU A 109 -5.03 -1.19 0.57
CA GLU A 109 -6.40 -0.95 1.04
C GLU A 109 -7.14 -2.28 1.33
N ASP A 110 -6.82 -3.34 0.58
CA ASP A 110 -7.21 -4.72 0.87
C ASP A 110 -6.21 -5.70 0.26
N ILE A 111 -5.45 -6.41 1.11
CA ILE A 111 -4.41 -7.34 0.66
C ILE A 111 -4.99 -8.48 -0.19
N LEU A 112 -6.17 -8.99 0.17
CA LEU A 112 -6.80 -10.12 -0.52
C LEU A 112 -7.26 -9.79 -1.95
N LEU A 113 -7.30 -8.51 -2.31
CA LEU A 113 -7.66 -8.06 -3.65
C LEU A 113 -6.45 -7.76 -4.54
N TYR A 114 -5.22 -8.01 -4.07
CA TYR A 114 -4.01 -7.77 -4.86
C TYR A 114 -4.10 -8.38 -6.27
N GLY A 115 -3.86 -7.52 -7.26
CA GLY A 115 -3.90 -7.85 -8.69
C GLY A 115 -5.30 -8.04 -9.27
N GLN A 116 -6.37 -7.72 -8.54
CA GLN A 116 -7.76 -7.77 -9.03
C GLN A 116 -8.29 -6.38 -9.39
N SER A 117 -9.23 -6.33 -10.35
CA SER A 117 -10.11 -5.18 -10.57
C SER A 117 -11.50 -5.37 -9.96
N GLY A 118 -11.80 -6.58 -9.50
CA GLY A 118 -13.04 -6.93 -8.80
C GLY A 118 -12.85 -7.09 -7.29
N VAL A 119 -13.92 -7.51 -6.62
CA VAL A 119 -13.97 -7.67 -5.15
C VAL A 119 -13.84 -9.13 -4.69
N ILE A 120 -13.58 -10.04 -5.61
CA ILE A 120 -13.36 -11.47 -5.32
C ILE A 120 -11.86 -11.76 -5.39
N PRO A 121 -11.25 -12.33 -4.34
CA PRO A 121 -9.83 -12.69 -4.33
C PRO A 121 -9.47 -13.69 -5.43
N ASP A 122 -8.24 -13.56 -5.91
CA ASP A 122 -7.60 -14.47 -6.86
C ASP A 122 -6.56 -15.31 -6.13
N GLU A 123 -6.85 -16.60 -6.04
CA GLU A 123 -6.12 -17.56 -5.22
C GLU A 123 -4.65 -17.64 -5.65
N GLU A 124 -4.39 -17.74 -6.95
CA GLU A 124 -3.02 -17.86 -7.48
C GLU A 124 -2.18 -16.62 -7.12
N LYS A 125 -2.74 -15.42 -7.31
CA LYS A 125 -2.04 -14.18 -6.98
C LYS A 125 -1.79 -14.03 -5.48
N GLN A 126 -2.76 -14.41 -4.64
CA GLN A 126 -2.60 -14.32 -3.19
C GLN A 126 -1.56 -15.30 -2.65
N ILE A 127 -1.59 -16.56 -3.10
CA ILE A 127 -0.60 -17.58 -2.73
C ILE A 127 0.78 -17.14 -3.19
N LYS A 128 0.90 -16.67 -4.44
CA LYS A 128 2.16 -16.19 -5.01
C LYS A 128 2.70 -15.01 -4.21
N LEU A 129 1.89 -14.00 -3.91
CA LEU A 129 2.30 -12.83 -3.14
C LEU A 129 2.78 -13.18 -1.73
N ASN A 130 2.05 -14.03 -1.00
CA ASN A 130 2.41 -14.37 0.38
C ASN A 130 3.67 -15.24 0.43
N LYS A 131 3.80 -16.26 -0.43
CA LYS A 131 5.04 -17.04 -0.57
C LYS A 131 6.21 -16.13 -0.95
N PHE A 132 5.98 -15.21 -1.89
CA PHE A 132 6.97 -14.27 -2.36
C PHE A 132 7.51 -13.37 -1.22
N ALA A 133 6.63 -12.82 -0.40
CA ALA A 133 7.00 -11.99 0.75
C ALA A 133 7.69 -12.80 1.87
N LYS A 134 7.23 -14.03 2.15
CA LYS A 134 7.85 -14.93 3.14
C LYS A 134 9.29 -15.33 2.83
N ARG A 135 9.74 -15.23 1.57
CA ARG A 135 11.16 -15.41 1.21
C ARG A 135 12.08 -14.36 1.86
N TYR A 136 11.53 -13.18 2.18
CA TYR A 136 12.28 -12.06 2.76
C TYR A 136 11.93 -11.85 4.24
N TYR A 137 10.68 -12.12 4.62
CA TYR A 137 10.20 -11.96 6.00
C TYR A 137 9.90 -13.30 6.68
N LYS A 138 10.55 -13.54 7.81
CA LYS A 138 10.22 -14.61 8.76
C LYS A 138 8.84 -14.38 9.37
N ASN A 139 8.52 -13.15 9.76
CA ASN A 139 7.18 -12.79 10.19
C ASN A 139 6.52 -11.87 9.17
N LEU A 140 5.41 -12.30 8.59
CA LEU A 140 4.64 -11.53 7.63
C LEU A 140 3.30 -11.13 8.25
N SER A 141 2.97 -9.84 8.15
CA SER A 141 1.69 -9.31 8.57
C SER A 141 0.99 -8.59 7.42
N TRP A 142 -0.33 -8.51 7.52
CA TRP A 142 -1.17 -7.76 6.59
C TRP A 142 -1.68 -6.51 7.28
N SER A 143 -1.55 -5.37 6.60
CA SER A 143 -2.11 -4.12 7.12
C SER A 143 -3.64 -4.16 7.22
N HIS A 144 -4.33 -4.54 6.14
CA HIS A 144 -5.78 -4.59 6.06
C HIS A 144 -6.24 -5.73 5.14
N ALA A 145 -7.32 -6.42 5.52
CA ALA A 145 -8.12 -7.19 4.58
C ALA A 145 -9.57 -7.19 5.03
N SER A 146 -10.49 -7.14 4.07
CA SER A 146 -11.91 -7.08 4.39
C SER A 146 -12.46 -8.44 4.81
N PHE A 147 -13.39 -8.42 5.76
CA PHE A 147 -14.14 -9.62 6.14
C PHE A 147 -14.91 -10.23 4.94
N ALA A 148 -15.40 -9.40 4.02
CA ALA A 148 -16.10 -9.87 2.82
C ALA A 148 -15.18 -10.69 1.88
N ALA A 149 -13.93 -10.27 1.69
CA ALA A 149 -12.96 -11.02 0.88
C ALA A 149 -12.64 -12.37 1.52
N VAL A 150 -12.39 -12.38 2.84
CA VAL A 150 -12.17 -13.59 3.64
C VAL A 150 -13.34 -14.56 3.51
N ALA A 151 -14.57 -14.08 3.75
CA ALA A 151 -15.78 -14.89 3.70
C ALA A 151 -16.09 -15.43 2.30
N SER A 152 -15.66 -14.74 1.23
CA SER A 152 -15.88 -15.19 -0.14
C SER A 152 -15.02 -16.39 -0.54
N LYS A 153 -13.88 -16.61 0.15
CA LYS A 153 -12.87 -17.62 -0.19
C LYS A 153 -12.25 -18.26 1.07
N PRO A 154 -13.02 -19.00 1.90
CA PRO A 154 -12.50 -19.61 3.14
C PRO A 154 -11.36 -20.60 2.91
N LYS A 155 -11.40 -21.40 1.82
CA LYS A 155 -10.31 -22.33 1.48
C LYS A 155 -8.99 -21.62 1.18
N LEU A 156 -9.04 -20.45 0.54
CA LEU A 156 -7.85 -19.64 0.33
C LEU A 156 -7.23 -19.22 1.66
N MET A 157 -8.04 -18.93 2.68
CA MET A 157 -7.54 -18.59 4.01
C MET A 157 -6.86 -19.78 4.70
N GLU A 158 -7.38 -21.00 4.51
CA GLU A 158 -6.71 -22.22 4.97
C GLU A 158 -5.33 -22.36 4.29
N GLU A 159 -5.25 -22.19 2.97
CA GLU A 159 -3.97 -22.29 2.25
C GLU A 159 -2.97 -21.17 2.62
N LEU A 160 -3.46 -19.95 2.80
CA LEU A 160 -2.64 -18.83 3.27
C LEU A 160 -2.16 -19.07 4.71
N SER A 161 -2.91 -19.83 5.52
CA SER A 161 -2.51 -20.21 6.89
C SER A 161 -1.25 -21.04 6.90
N GLU A 162 -1.16 -22.00 5.98
CA GLU A 162 0.00 -22.89 5.86
C GLU A 162 1.26 -22.15 5.38
N ILE A 163 1.09 -20.99 4.75
CA ILE A 163 2.20 -20.14 4.29
C ILE A 163 2.65 -19.17 5.39
N ILE A 164 1.70 -18.59 6.12
CA ILE A 164 1.98 -17.57 7.14
C ILE A 164 2.43 -18.21 8.45
N LEU A 165 1.73 -19.26 8.87
CA LEU A 165 1.98 -19.98 10.11
C LEU A 165 3.05 -21.04 9.88
N ASP A 166 4.22 -20.84 10.47
CA ASP A 166 5.39 -21.71 10.34
C ASP A 166 6.17 -21.77 11.66
N GLU A 167 7.37 -22.35 11.65
CA GLU A 167 8.24 -22.45 12.83
C GLU A 167 8.69 -21.10 13.40
N HIS A 168 8.54 -20.00 12.64
CA HIS A 168 8.93 -18.65 13.04
C HIS A 168 7.72 -17.78 13.44
N GLN A 169 6.51 -18.16 13.03
CA GLN A 169 5.30 -17.38 13.21
C GLN A 169 4.11 -18.27 13.58
N SER A 170 3.60 -18.15 14.80
CA SER A 170 2.43 -18.91 15.28
C SER A 170 1.13 -18.09 15.31
N TRP A 171 1.09 -16.92 14.66
CA TRP A 171 -0.04 -15.99 14.63
C TRP A 171 -0.21 -15.37 13.24
N TRP A 172 -1.42 -14.94 12.87
CA TRP A 172 -1.71 -14.44 11.52
C TRP A 172 -1.13 -13.04 11.23
N GLY A 173 -1.02 -12.18 12.24
CA GLY A 173 -0.49 -10.84 12.09
C GLY A 173 -1.36 -9.95 11.19
N GLN A 174 -2.62 -9.72 11.56
CA GLN A 174 -3.52 -8.86 10.81
C GLN A 174 -4.34 -7.94 11.71
N ARG A 175 -4.51 -6.70 11.26
CA ARG A 175 -5.51 -5.78 11.79
C ARG A 175 -6.81 -5.95 10.99
N TRP A 176 -7.86 -6.40 11.66
CA TRP A 176 -9.19 -6.60 11.08
C TRP A 176 -9.98 -5.29 11.21
N GLU A 177 -10.55 -4.81 10.11
CA GLU A 177 -11.48 -3.67 10.05
C GLU A 177 -12.72 -4.02 9.21
#